data_AF-A0AA38RM32-F1
#
_entry.id   AF-A0AA38RM32-F1
#
_cell.length_a   1.000
_cell.length_b   1.000
_cell.length_c   1.000
_cell.angle_alpha   90.00
_cell.angle_beta   90.00
_cell.angle_gamma   90.00
#
_symmetry.space_group_name_H-M   'P 1'
#
loop_
_entity.id
_entity.type
_entity.pdbx_description
1 polymer ?
#
loop_
_entity_poly.entity_id
_entity_poly.type
_entity_poly.pdbx_seq_one_letter_code
_entity_poly.pdbx_strand_id
1 'polypeptide(L)'
;MVPSGVTAAEGGIKRSLPQNEQHDNVDPSPPRKRQATDLVDERAMRDTSPPLSSYDIDEPQLREKSPEELIALVLKLRSTHSRQIAEMEVRCEAVNRQLNDLRDSLASYVESQTAALQTVAKHFHPVQPHRPSPHAPSLDTRRCSVDTSASPQRSSRSFSNSSQAQLSAPEMCSSLAPVLLPATPAPATEIHSMPLSRPSAFPSAQQSSPINSLNPTASEAASQQHSQPPQPSGNGRPPAVQCSNMNTVTEIWREYRYGADGNPAIELLDAQWGSKWRPEPKIRTWYSRRKLIYDKIKELMADGLDEATAVREVESMRRGRSMNWLMRLLQDDRRETKATWKAAAAAATAAKQANKIGAAPSAIGAVISPGAFEYQR
;
A
#
# COMPACT_ATOMS: atom_id res chain seq x y z
N MET A 1 29.89 -4.48 -61.34
CA MET A 1 30.95 -5.32 -60.74
C MET A 1 30.56 -5.61 -59.30
N VAL A 2 30.04 -6.82 -59.08
CA VAL A 2 29.96 -7.53 -57.78
C VAL A 2 31.15 -8.50 -57.77
N PRO A 3 31.79 -8.82 -56.62
CA PRO A 3 31.35 -9.91 -55.71
C PRO A 3 31.37 -9.46 -54.22
N SER A 4 30.47 -9.90 -53.34
CA SER A 4 30.29 -11.23 -52.70
C SER A 4 31.42 -11.66 -51.74
N GLY A 5 31.05 -12.01 -50.49
CA GLY A 5 31.90 -12.68 -49.49
C GLY A 5 31.59 -12.25 -48.04
N VAL A 6 30.59 -12.81 -47.33
CA VAL A 6 30.59 -14.09 -46.57
C VAL A 6 31.45 -14.03 -45.29
N THR A 7 30.82 -14.14 -44.11
CA THR A 7 31.02 -15.25 -43.15
C THR A 7 30.21 -15.04 -41.86
N ALA A 8 29.42 -16.07 -41.53
CA ALA A 8 28.74 -16.27 -40.26
C ALA A 8 29.69 -16.96 -39.26
N ALA A 9 29.49 -16.75 -37.96
CA ALA A 9 30.07 -17.59 -36.92
C ALA A 9 29.03 -17.87 -35.84
N GLU A 10 28.51 -19.09 -35.90
CA GLU A 10 27.80 -19.80 -34.83
C GLU A 10 28.70 -19.96 -33.59
N GLY A 11 28.16 -19.63 -32.41
CA GLY A 11 28.74 -19.95 -31.12
C GLY A 11 27.78 -20.80 -30.29
N GLY A 12 27.74 -22.11 -30.57
CA GLY A 12 26.98 -23.09 -29.79
C GLY A 12 27.66 -23.37 -28.45
N ILE A 13 27.05 -22.91 -27.35
CA ILE A 13 27.47 -23.26 -25.99
C ILE A 13 26.80 -24.59 -25.60
N LYS A 14 27.62 -25.63 -25.56
CA LYS A 14 27.29 -26.96 -25.03
C LYS A 14 26.99 -26.84 -23.54
N ARG A 15 25.75 -27.15 -23.14
CA ARG A 15 25.30 -27.24 -21.75
C ARG A 15 25.49 -28.70 -21.29
N SER A 16 26.50 -28.94 -20.46
CA SER A 16 26.75 -30.24 -19.84
C SER A 16 25.83 -30.43 -18.63
N LEU A 17 25.08 -31.53 -18.62
CA LEU A 17 24.50 -32.13 -17.41
C LEU A 17 25.62 -32.75 -16.56
N PRO A 18 25.38 -32.91 -15.24
CA PRO A 18 25.63 -34.23 -14.68
C PRO A 18 24.41 -34.82 -13.99
N GLN A 19 24.35 -36.13 -14.18
CA GLN A 19 23.50 -37.13 -13.58
C GLN A 19 23.96 -37.46 -12.16
N ASN A 20 22.95 -37.73 -11.32
CA ASN A 20 22.87 -38.88 -10.40
C ASN A 20 23.51 -38.82 -9.01
N GLU A 21 22.95 -39.68 -8.14
CA GLU A 21 23.33 -40.06 -6.77
C GLU A 21 22.72 -39.17 -5.66
N GLN A 22 22.09 -39.69 -4.60
CA GLN A 22 21.67 -41.03 -4.22
C GLN A 22 20.74 -40.85 -3.01
N HIS A 23 19.82 -41.79 -2.84
CA HIS A 23 19.07 -41.97 -1.61
C HIS A 23 20.01 -42.19 -0.43
N ASP A 24 19.82 -41.45 0.66
CA ASP A 24 20.04 -42.02 1.99
C ASP A 24 18.95 -41.59 2.97
N ASN A 25 18.49 -42.62 3.66
CA ASN A 25 17.33 -42.71 4.52
C ASN A 25 17.85 -42.58 5.96
N VAL A 26 17.52 -41.50 6.67
CA VAL A 26 17.86 -41.39 8.10
C VAL A 26 16.63 -41.02 8.92
N ASP A 27 16.28 -42.01 9.74
CA ASP A 27 15.37 -42.13 10.88
C ASP A 27 15.15 -40.85 11.75
N PRO A 28 13.91 -40.50 12.12
CA PRO A 28 13.62 -39.38 13.02
C PRO A 28 13.72 -39.77 14.51
N SER A 29 14.75 -39.26 15.19
CA SER A 29 14.83 -39.29 16.67
C SER A 29 14.11 -38.09 17.34
N PRO A 30 13.58 -38.27 18.57
CA PRO A 30 12.59 -37.39 19.21
C PRO A 30 13.20 -36.15 19.92
N PRO A 31 12.37 -35.15 20.31
CA PRO A 31 12.86 -33.82 20.65
C PRO A 31 13.47 -33.74 22.05
N ARG A 32 14.65 -33.11 22.13
CA ARG A 32 15.29 -32.71 23.40
C ARG A 32 14.67 -31.42 23.94
N LYS A 33 14.53 -31.43 25.26
CA LYS A 33 14.08 -30.35 26.16
C LYS A 33 14.71 -29.00 25.82
N ARG A 34 13.85 -27.98 25.65
CA ARG A 34 14.23 -26.56 25.55
C ARG A 34 14.80 -26.10 26.90
N GLN A 35 16.06 -25.67 26.89
CA GLN A 35 16.62 -24.79 27.91
C GLN A 35 16.31 -23.34 27.55
N ALA A 36 15.99 -22.57 28.59
CA ALA A 36 15.73 -21.15 28.56
C ALA A 36 17.06 -20.39 28.65
N THR A 37 17.41 -19.68 27.58
CA THR A 37 18.35 -18.55 27.46
C THR A 37 17.97 -17.90 26.10
N ASP A 38 17.93 -16.61 25.84
CA ASP A 38 18.42 -15.42 26.50
C ASP A 38 17.46 -14.25 26.19
N LEU A 39 17.26 -13.41 27.20
CA LEU A 39 16.81 -12.04 27.04
C LEU A 39 17.88 -11.28 26.23
N VAL A 40 17.65 -11.11 24.93
CA VAL A 40 18.49 -10.23 24.11
C VAL A 40 17.91 -8.83 24.17
N ASP A 41 18.72 -7.98 24.81
CA ASP A 41 18.67 -6.54 24.97
C ASP A 41 18.19 -5.79 23.70
N GLU A 42 16.92 -5.39 23.67
CA GLU A 42 16.30 -4.67 22.54
C GLU A 42 16.68 -3.17 22.51
N ARG A 43 17.58 -2.72 23.39
CA ARG A 43 17.89 -1.29 23.60
C ARG A 43 19.16 -0.80 22.90
N ALA A 44 19.93 -1.66 22.24
CA ALA A 44 21.22 -1.30 21.64
C ALA A 44 21.19 -0.98 20.13
N MET A 45 20.05 -1.08 19.43
CA MET A 45 20.00 -0.98 17.95
C MET A 45 19.44 0.34 17.39
N ARG A 46 19.17 1.36 18.21
CA ARG A 46 18.58 2.63 17.72
C ARG A 46 19.55 3.80 17.46
N ASP A 47 20.84 3.69 17.79
CA ASP A 47 21.77 4.85 17.69
C ASP A 47 22.91 4.73 16.65
N THR A 48 22.95 3.68 15.85
CA THR A 48 24.00 3.54 14.80
C THR A 48 23.48 3.91 13.42
N SER A 49 22.85 5.09 13.29
CA SER A 49 22.82 5.75 11.98
C SER A 49 24.19 6.42 11.81
N PRO A 50 25.09 5.92 10.94
CA PRO A 50 26.32 6.64 10.67
C PRO A 50 25.90 8.03 10.17
N PRO A 51 26.47 9.12 10.70
CA PRO A 51 26.18 10.45 10.18
C PRO A 51 26.44 10.37 8.68
N LEU A 52 25.41 10.67 7.88
CA LEU A 52 25.58 10.90 6.46
C LEU A 52 26.57 12.05 6.37
N SER A 53 27.85 11.67 6.28
CA SER A 53 29.00 12.54 6.12
C SER A 53 28.75 13.27 4.83
N SER A 54 28.10 14.42 4.95
CA SER A 54 28.01 15.42 3.91
C SER A 54 29.44 15.77 3.58
N TYR A 55 29.96 15.14 2.52
CA TYR A 55 31.19 15.58 1.89
C TYR A 55 30.85 16.87 1.15
N ASP A 56 30.48 17.91 1.90
CA ASP A 56 30.45 19.28 1.42
C ASP A 56 31.90 19.70 1.27
N ILE A 57 32.50 19.27 0.17
CA ILE A 57 33.79 19.77 -0.26
C ILE A 57 33.49 21.14 -0.85
N ASP A 58 33.75 22.18 -0.07
CA ASP A 58 33.59 23.55 -0.52
C ASP A 58 34.42 23.79 -1.78
N GLU A 59 33.77 24.30 -2.84
CA GLU A 59 34.38 24.63 -4.14
C GLU A 59 35.74 25.38 -4.06
N PRO A 60 35.97 26.35 -3.14
CA PRO A 60 37.28 27.00 -3.02
C PRO A 60 38.41 26.02 -2.67
N GLN A 61 38.16 24.99 -1.85
CA GLN A 61 39.17 24.01 -1.46
C GLN A 61 39.60 23.06 -2.58
N LEU A 62 38.81 22.99 -3.66
CA LEU A 62 39.14 22.20 -4.85
C LEU A 62 40.12 22.94 -5.77
N ARG A 63 40.14 24.29 -5.74
CA ARG A 63 41.00 25.11 -6.61
C ARG A 63 42.45 25.17 -6.14
N GLU A 64 42.68 24.99 -4.84
CA GLU A 64 44.03 25.03 -4.26
C GLU A 64 44.75 23.67 -4.29
N LYS A 65 44.04 22.58 -4.63
CA LYS A 65 44.61 21.24 -4.68
C LYS A 65 45.37 20.99 -5.98
N SER A 66 46.51 20.32 -5.86
CA SER A 66 47.26 19.87 -7.03
C SER A 66 46.48 18.81 -7.81
N PRO A 67 46.77 18.62 -9.12
CA PRO A 67 46.12 17.60 -9.93
C PRO A 67 46.24 16.17 -9.35
N GLU A 68 47.36 15.85 -8.72
CA GLU A 68 47.60 14.55 -8.08
C GLU A 68 46.69 14.34 -6.86
N GLU A 69 46.53 15.38 -6.03
CA GLU A 69 45.63 15.36 -4.88
C GLU A 69 44.16 15.23 -5.29
N LEU A 70 43.77 15.88 -6.40
CA LEU A 70 42.42 15.74 -6.94
C LEU A 70 42.14 14.32 -7.42
N ILE A 71 43.10 13.68 -8.10
CA ILE A 71 42.98 12.27 -8.51
C ILE A 71 42.85 11.36 -7.28
N ALA A 72 43.70 11.56 -6.27
CA ALA A 72 43.62 10.80 -5.02
C ALA A 72 42.27 10.98 -4.31
N LEU A 73 41.72 12.20 -4.32
CA LEU A 73 40.42 12.50 -3.73
C LEU A 73 39.27 11.82 -4.48
N VAL A 74 39.28 11.84 -5.83
CA VAL A 74 38.28 11.14 -6.64
C VAL A 74 38.33 9.63 -6.39
N LEU A 75 39.54 9.04 -6.33
CA LEU A 75 39.71 7.63 -6.02
C LEU A 75 39.21 7.28 -4.61
N LYS A 76 39.50 8.12 -3.61
CA LYS A 76 39.00 7.97 -2.24
C LYS A 76 37.47 8.05 -2.18
N LEU A 77 36.87 9.01 -2.90
CA LEU A 77 35.42 9.18 -2.95
C LEU A 77 34.75 7.96 -3.60
N ARG A 78 35.31 7.47 -4.72
CA ARG A 78 34.83 6.24 -5.38
C ARG A 78 34.95 5.02 -4.47
N SER A 79 36.08 4.84 -3.80
CA SER A 79 36.28 3.74 -2.85
C SER A 79 35.29 3.80 -1.69
N THR A 80 35.04 4.99 -1.16
CA THR A 80 34.09 5.22 -0.06
C THR A 80 32.66 4.92 -0.49
N HIS A 81 32.24 5.44 -1.65
CA HIS A 81 30.91 5.17 -2.20
C HIS A 81 30.70 3.68 -2.50
N SER A 82 31.70 3.01 -3.08
CA SER A 82 31.67 1.56 -3.31
C SER A 82 31.48 0.78 -2.00
N ARG A 83 32.18 1.18 -0.93
CA ARG A 83 32.01 0.59 0.41
C ARG A 83 30.60 0.81 0.95
N GLN A 84 30.04 2.01 0.82
CA GLN A 84 28.68 2.31 1.27
C GLN A 84 27.63 1.50 0.52
N ILE A 85 27.80 1.29 -0.79
CA ILE A 85 26.92 0.43 -1.58
C ILE A 85 26.98 -1.01 -1.04
N ALA A 86 28.18 -1.56 -0.88
CA ALA A 86 28.35 -2.93 -0.38
C ALA A 86 27.75 -3.11 1.03
N GLU A 87 27.92 -2.12 1.91
CA GLU A 87 27.31 -2.14 3.24
C GLU A 87 25.77 -2.12 3.16
N MET A 88 25.22 -1.32 2.24
CA MET A 88 23.78 -1.27 2.04
C MET A 88 23.21 -2.55 1.44
N GLU A 89 23.94 -3.20 0.54
CA GLU A 89 23.58 -4.52 0.00
C GLU A 89 23.51 -5.57 1.11
N VAL A 90 24.51 -5.62 2.00
CA VAL A 90 24.51 -6.52 3.17
C VAL A 90 23.31 -6.26 4.08
N ARG A 91 22.97 -4.99 4.34
CA ARG A 91 21.79 -4.63 5.14
C ARG A 91 20.48 -5.07 4.48
N CYS A 92 20.33 -4.89 3.18
CA CYS A 92 19.17 -5.36 2.42
C CYS A 92 19.04 -6.89 2.45
N GLU A 93 20.15 -7.62 2.29
CA GLU A 93 20.16 -9.08 2.40
C GLU A 93 19.73 -9.56 3.78
N ALA A 94 20.19 -8.91 4.85
CA ALA A 94 19.83 -9.26 6.21
C ALA A 94 18.31 -9.12 6.47
N VAL A 95 17.71 -7.99 6.04
CA VAL A 95 16.26 -7.78 6.14
C VAL A 95 15.50 -8.81 5.33
N ASN A 96 15.97 -9.15 4.13
CA ASN A 96 15.32 -10.16 3.29
C ASN A 96 15.37 -11.56 3.93
N ARG A 97 16.46 -11.93 4.60
CA ARG A 97 16.54 -13.18 5.40
C ARG A 97 15.51 -13.17 6.53
N GLN A 98 15.42 -12.08 7.29
CA GLN A 98 14.43 -11.95 8.36
C GLN A 98 12.98 -12.10 7.87
N LEU A 99 12.66 -11.53 6.71
CA LEU A 99 11.34 -11.68 6.10
C LEU A 99 11.03 -13.13 5.69
N ASN A 100 12.03 -13.86 5.18
CA ASN A 100 11.87 -15.26 4.85
C ASN A 100 11.71 -16.13 6.10
N ASP A 101 12.49 -15.88 7.15
CA ASP A 101 12.37 -16.60 8.43
C ASP A 101 10.98 -16.41 9.06
N LEU A 102 10.42 -15.19 9.00
CA LEU A 102 9.06 -14.91 9.46
C LEU A 102 8.01 -15.62 8.61
N ARG A 103 8.19 -15.64 7.29
CA ARG A 103 7.31 -16.36 6.37
C ARG A 103 7.29 -17.85 6.67
N ASP A 104 8.45 -18.47 6.88
CA ASP A 104 8.57 -19.90 7.17
C ASP A 104 8.00 -20.23 8.54
N SER A 105 8.21 -19.37 9.53
CA SER A 105 7.60 -19.49 10.87
C SER A 105 6.06 -19.46 10.80
N LEU A 106 5.49 -18.55 10.00
CA LEU A 106 4.06 -18.44 9.82
C LEU A 106 3.49 -19.64 9.05
N ALA A 107 4.20 -20.13 8.03
CA ALA A 107 3.82 -21.33 7.30
C ALA A 107 3.77 -22.56 8.22
N SER A 108 4.80 -22.77 9.04
CA SER A 108 4.85 -23.85 10.03
C SER A 108 3.74 -23.73 11.07
N TYR A 109 3.41 -22.53 11.52
CA TYR A 109 2.31 -22.29 12.45
C TYR A 109 0.95 -22.69 11.85
N VAL A 110 0.68 -22.30 10.61
CA VAL A 110 -0.55 -22.67 9.90
C VAL A 110 -0.63 -24.18 9.67
N GLU A 111 0.49 -24.82 9.29
CA GLU A 111 0.56 -26.27 9.14
C GLU A 111 0.26 -27.00 10.46
N SER A 112 0.83 -26.52 11.57
CA SER A 112 0.54 -27.04 12.91
C SER A 112 -0.94 -26.88 13.31
N GLN A 113 -1.54 -25.71 13.04
CA GLN A 113 -2.98 -25.49 13.30
C GLN A 113 -3.85 -26.42 12.46
N THR A 114 -3.54 -26.59 11.18
CA THR A 114 -4.33 -27.47 10.30
C THR A 114 -4.21 -28.94 10.72
N ALA A 115 -3.02 -29.39 11.13
CA ALA A 115 -2.80 -30.73 11.68
C ALA A 115 -3.56 -30.96 12.99
N ALA A 116 -3.61 -29.96 13.88
CA ALA A 116 -4.38 -30.01 15.12
C ALA A 116 -5.89 -30.12 14.83
N LEU A 117 -6.42 -29.30 13.92
CA LEU A 117 -7.84 -29.36 13.52
C LEU A 117 -8.20 -30.70 12.86
N GLN A 118 -7.32 -31.25 12.02
CA GLN A 118 -7.52 -32.58 11.44
C GLN A 118 -7.53 -33.68 12.50
N THR A 119 -6.69 -33.56 13.53
CA THR A 119 -6.69 -34.48 14.67
C THR A 119 -8.01 -34.43 15.42
N VAL A 120 -8.53 -33.23 15.70
CA VAL A 120 -9.84 -33.05 16.36
C VAL A 120 -10.96 -33.63 15.49
N ALA A 121 -10.98 -33.33 14.19
CA ALA A 121 -11.98 -33.85 13.25
C ALA A 121 -12.01 -35.39 13.19
N LYS A 122 -10.86 -36.06 13.31
CA LYS A 122 -10.80 -37.54 13.36
C LYS A 122 -11.48 -38.13 14.60
N HIS A 123 -11.43 -37.44 15.73
CA HIS A 123 -12.07 -37.89 16.97
C HIS A 123 -13.59 -37.70 16.96
N PHE A 124 -14.10 -36.74 16.18
CA PHE A 124 -15.52 -36.61 15.89
C PHE A 124 -15.92 -37.58 14.77
N HIS A 125 -15.93 -38.87 15.07
CA HIS A 125 -16.67 -39.80 14.23
C HIS A 125 -18.16 -39.46 14.33
N PRO A 126 -18.86 -39.23 13.21
CA PRO A 126 -20.29 -39.02 13.23
C PRO A 126 -20.91 -40.26 13.88
N VAL A 127 -21.61 -40.05 15.00
CA VAL A 127 -22.44 -41.08 15.63
C VAL A 127 -23.31 -41.64 14.51
N GLN A 128 -23.02 -42.88 14.11
CA GLN A 128 -23.78 -43.56 13.08
C GLN A 128 -25.24 -43.52 13.54
N PRO A 129 -26.16 -42.92 12.76
CA PRO A 129 -27.56 -42.98 13.12
C PRO A 129 -27.94 -44.45 13.17
N HIS A 130 -28.19 -44.95 14.39
CA HIS A 130 -28.59 -46.31 14.64
C HIS A 130 -29.80 -46.62 13.76
N ARG A 131 -29.60 -47.50 12.77
CA ARG A 131 -30.63 -47.96 11.85
C ARG A 131 -31.73 -48.63 12.70
N PRO A 132 -32.97 -48.11 12.72
CA PRO A 132 -34.03 -48.77 13.46
C PRO A 132 -34.26 -50.16 12.87
N SER A 133 -34.19 -51.16 13.76
CA SER A 133 -34.41 -52.57 13.47
C SER A 133 -35.85 -52.81 12.98
N PRO A 134 -36.07 -53.58 11.89
CA PRO A 134 -37.41 -53.79 11.33
C PRO A 134 -38.05 -55.04 11.94
N HIS A 135 -38.78 -54.92 13.04
CA HIS A 135 -39.74 -55.96 13.45
C HIS A 135 -41.05 -55.37 14.03
N ALA A 136 -42.08 -55.45 13.18
CA ALA A 136 -43.49 -55.73 13.50
C ALA A 136 -44.39 -54.59 14.08
N PRO A 137 -45.73 -54.78 14.17
CA PRO A 137 -46.64 -54.44 13.08
C PRO A 137 -47.81 -53.50 13.48
N SER A 138 -48.37 -52.85 12.45
CA SER A 138 -49.79 -52.51 12.23
C SER A 138 -50.73 -52.39 13.45
N LEU A 139 -51.23 -51.18 13.71
CA LEU A 139 -52.66 -50.93 13.89
C LEU A 139 -53.02 -49.49 13.42
N ASP A 140 -53.59 -49.44 12.22
CA ASP A 140 -54.89 -48.83 11.87
C ASP A 140 -55.40 -47.66 12.75
N THR A 141 -55.54 -46.47 12.16
CA THR A 141 -56.67 -45.54 12.42
C THR A 141 -56.81 -44.52 11.28
N ARG A 142 -57.84 -44.74 10.45
CA ARG A 142 -58.81 -43.77 9.86
C ARG A 142 -58.30 -42.35 9.52
N ARG A 143 -58.22 -41.98 8.24
CA ARG A 143 -59.32 -41.52 7.35
C ARG A 143 -59.98 -40.22 7.81
N CYS A 144 -59.64 -39.12 7.11
CA CYS A 144 -60.59 -38.15 6.58
C CYS A 144 -59.91 -37.29 5.51
N SER A 145 -60.25 -37.58 4.25
CA SER A 145 -60.04 -36.69 3.11
C SER A 145 -61.13 -35.62 3.09
N VAL A 146 -60.76 -34.38 2.81
CA VAL A 146 -61.59 -33.51 1.96
C VAL A 146 -60.65 -32.69 1.08
N ASP A 147 -60.83 -32.88 -0.23
CA ASP A 147 -60.25 -32.09 -1.31
C ASP A 147 -60.63 -30.61 -1.22
N THR A 148 -59.75 -29.72 -1.66
CA THR A 148 -60.12 -28.69 -2.64
C THR A 148 -58.87 -28.22 -3.40
N SER A 149 -58.93 -28.44 -4.69
CA SER A 149 -57.98 -28.12 -5.74
C SER A 149 -58.18 -26.69 -6.27
N ALA A 150 -57.10 -25.95 -6.50
CA ALA A 150 -57.04 -24.90 -7.51
C ALA A 150 -55.59 -24.59 -7.93
N SER A 151 -55.40 -24.55 -9.24
CA SER A 151 -54.14 -24.54 -10.00
C SER A 151 -53.37 -23.20 -9.97
N PRO A 152 -52.08 -23.18 -10.40
CA PRO A 152 -51.20 -22.03 -10.34
C PRO A 152 -51.21 -21.22 -11.65
N GLN A 153 -51.33 -19.89 -11.57
CA GLN A 153 -50.97 -19.01 -12.69
C GLN A 153 -49.53 -18.51 -12.55
N ARG A 154 -48.76 -18.87 -13.59
CA ARG A 154 -47.49 -18.28 -14.01
C ARG A 154 -47.49 -16.75 -13.89
N SER A 155 -46.48 -16.22 -13.22
CA SER A 155 -45.99 -14.87 -13.49
C SER A 155 -44.47 -14.92 -13.68
N SER A 156 -44.09 -14.78 -14.93
CA SER A 156 -42.75 -14.44 -15.39
C SER A 156 -42.39 -13.03 -14.94
N ARG A 157 -41.40 -12.92 -14.05
CA ARG A 157 -40.65 -11.67 -13.83
C ARG A 157 -39.16 -11.95 -13.85
N SER A 158 -38.57 -11.55 -14.97
CA SER A 158 -37.15 -11.29 -15.17
C SER A 158 -36.68 -10.26 -14.16
N PHE A 159 -35.59 -10.49 -13.42
CA PHE A 159 -34.66 -9.46 -12.96
C PHE A 159 -33.30 -10.07 -12.58
N SER A 160 -32.28 -9.61 -13.30
CA SER A 160 -30.95 -9.19 -12.84
C SER A 160 -30.20 -10.03 -11.80
N ASN A 161 -29.17 -10.73 -12.28
CA ASN A 161 -28.02 -11.14 -11.48
C ASN A 161 -27.36 -9.92 -10.79
N SER A 162 -27.41 -9.88 -9.46
CA SER A 162 -26.44 -9.18 -8.62
C SER A 162 -26.10 -10.09 -7.45
N SER A 163 -24.95 -10.75 -7.54
CA SER A 163 -24.38 -11.53 -6.45
C SER A 163 -23.67 -10.58 -5.49
N GLN A 164 -24.38 -10.11 -4.48
CA GLN A 164 -23.80 -9.56 -3.27
C GLN A 164 -23.80 -10.68 -2.22
N ALA A 165 -22.64 -11.31 -2.02
CA ALA A 165 -22.45 -12.22 -0.89
C ALA A 165 -22.15 -11.37 0.35
N GLN A 166 -23.16 -11.18 1.19
CA GLN A 166 -22.96 -10.88 2.61
C GLN A 166 -22.42 -12.15 3.29
N LEU A 167 -21.23 -12.08 3.84
CA LEU A 167 -20.75 -13.02 4.84
C LEU A 167 -20.77 -12.30 6.19
N SER A 168 -21.67 -12.77 7.05
CA SER A 168 -21.77 -12.42 8.46
C SER A 168 -20.50 -12.86 9.18
N ALA A 169 -19.87 -11.93 9.90
CA ALA A 169 -18.82 -12.23 10.86
C ALA A 169 -19.42 -12.83 12.14
N PRO A 170 -18.80 -13.84 12.78
CA PRO A 170 -19.13 -14.19 14.14
C PRO A 170 -18.45 -13.22 15.11
N GLU A 171 -19.26 -12.48 15.86
CA GLU A 171 -18.84 -11.85 17.11
C GLU A 171 -18.44 -12.95 18.11
N MET A 172 -17.22 -12.89 18.60
CA MET A 172 -16.78 -13.65 19.77
C MET A 172 -16.22 -12.67 20.78
N CYS A 173 -17.01 -12.46 21.84
CA CYS A 173 -16.58 -11.88 23.11
C CYS A 173 -15.36 -12.65 23.65
N SER A 174 -14.30 -11.93 24.02
CA SER A 174 -13.39 -12.37 25.09
C SER A 174 -12.72 -11.16 25.74
N SER A 175 -13.35 -10.81 26.86
CA SER A 175 -12.82 -10.09 28.01
C SER A 175 -11.43 -10.60 28.42
N LEU A 176 -10.44 -9.70 28.52
CA LEU A 176 -9.28 -9.85 29.39
C LEU A 176 -8.98 -8.53 30.11
N ALA A 177 -8.63 -8.69 31.38
CA ALA A 177 -8.55 -7.72 32.47
C ALA A 177 -7.49 -6.60 32.31
N PRO A 178 -7.62 -5.49 33.07
CA PRO A 178 -6.63 -4.40 33.06
C PRO A 178 -5.40 -4.78 33.88
N VAL A 179 -4.22 -4.76 33.24
CA VAL A 179 -2.94 -4.85 33.93
C VAL A 179 -2.57 -3.47 34.47
N LEU A 180 -2.42 -3.41 35.79
CA LEU A 180 -2.01 -2.25 36.58
C LEU A 180 -0.61 -1.76 36.17
N LEU A 181 -0.50 -0.45 35.96
CA LEU A 181 0.75 0.28 35.79
C LEU A 181 1.51 0.35 37.13
N PRO A 182 2.83 0.12 37.18
CA PRO A 182 3.65 0.60 38.28
C PRO A 182 3.99 2.08 38.07
N ALA A 183 3.66 2.88 39.08
CA ALA A 183 4.04 4.28 39.21
C ALA A 183 5.56 4.41 39.34
N THR A 184 6.16 5.29 38.55
CA THR A 184 7.57 5.70 38.71
C THR A 184 7.61 7.14 39.21
N PRO A 185 8.38 7.43 40.28
CA PRO A 185 8.37 8.71 40.98
C PRO A 185 9.16 9.80 40.25
N ALA A 186 8.61 11.02 40.31
CA ALA A 186 9.29 12.26 39.95
C ALA A 186 10.34 12.65 41.02
N PRO A 187 11.50 13.18 40.63
CA PRO A 187 12.27 14.07 41.48
C PRO A 187 11.99 15.55 41.12
N ALA A 188 11.75 16.30 42.18
CA ALA A 188 11.52 17.73 42.23
C ALA A 188 12.82 18.55 42.12
N THR A 189 12.65 19.87 41.92
CA THR A 189 13.60 20.99 42.15
C THR A 189 14.83 21.01 41.22
N GLU A 190 15.13 22.09 40.50
CA GLU A 190 15.39 23.44 41.02
C GLU A 190 14.96 24.57 40.08
N ILE A 191 14.54 25.65 40.74
CA ILE A 191 14.19 26.95 40.22
C ILE A 191 15.49 27.76 40.17
N HIS A 192 15.96 28.13 38.98
CA HIS A 192 16.97 29.19 38.83
C HIS A 192 16.38 30.31 37.98
N SER A 193 15.90 31.33 38.69
CA SER A 193 15.62 32.68 38.19
C SER A 193 16.93 33.47 38.11
N MET A 194 17.04 34.42 37.16
CA MET A 194 17.83 35.68 37.13
C MET A 194 18.15 36.07 35.66
N PRO A 195 18.53 37.33 35.33
CA PRO A 195 17.62 38.48 35.25
C PRO A 195 17.77 39.29 33.94
N LEU A 196 16.87 40.27 33.77
CA LEU A 196 16.89 41.36 32.79
C LEU A 196 18.27 42.06 32.69
N SER A 197 18.66 42.43 31.47
CA SER A 197 19.61 43.53 31.25
C SER A 197 19.14 44.39 30.07
N ARG A 198 18.56 45.54 30.44
CA ARG A 198 18.28 46.71 29.61
C ARG A 198 19.39 47.72 29.90
N PRO A 199 19.93 48.38 28.87
CA PRO A 199 20.36 49.76 29.05
C PRO A 199 19.62 50.70 28.10
N SER A 200 19.35 51.88 28.63
CA SER A 200 18.68 53.01 28.01
C SER A 200 19.63 54.22 28.06
N ALA A 201 19.32 55.22 27.23
CA ALA A 201 19.85 56.59 27.19
C ALA A 201 21.10 56.78 26.30
N PHE A 202 21.29 57.84 25.50
CA PHE A 202 20.82 59.26 25.48
C PHE A 202 20.83 59.79 23.99
N PRO A 203 20.85 61.11 23.65
CA PRO A 203 19.67 61.92 23.33
C PRO A 203 19.72 62.70 21.98
N SER A 204 18.61 63.40 21.69
CA SER A 204 18.39 64.63 20.90
C SER A 204 19.51 65.25 20.03
N ALA A 205 19.18 65.64 18.79
CA ALA A 205 18.86 67.05 18.43
C ALA A 205 18.76 67.31 16.90
N GLN A 206 17.63 67.93 16.51
CA GLN A 206 17.44 69.06 15.58
C GLN A 206 17.90 69.04 14.09
N GLN A 207 16.93 69.36 13.20
CA GLN A 207 16.90 70.47 12.20
C GLN A 207 16.01 70.08 10.98
N SER A 208 14.74 70.53 10.92
CA SER A 208 14.18 71.64 10.11
C SER A 208 14.10 71.38 8.58
N SER A 209 12.93 70.99 8.01
CA SER A 209 11.89 71.83 7.34
C SER A 209 12.04 71.88 5.79
N PRO A 210 11.02 72.23 4.94
CA PRO A 210 9.56 71.96 4.98
C PRO A 210 8.89 71.72 3.57
N ILE A 211 7.55 71.55 3.55
CA ILE A 211 6.57 71.82 2.44
C ILE A 211 6.58 70.84 1.23
N ASN A 212 5.58 69.96 1.01
CA ASN A 212 4.25 70.13 0.40
C ASN A 212 3.67 68.69 0.27
N SER A 213 2.40 68.31 0.26
CA SER A 213 1.11 68.98 0.14
C SER A 213 0.02 67.91 0.45
N LEU A 214 -1.07 68.33 1.11
CA LEU A 214 -2.44 67.82 1.02
C LEU A 214 -2.79 66.39 1.53
N ASN A 215 -3.29 66.39 2.77
CA ASN A 215 -4.36 65.55 3.34
C ASN A 215 -5.70 65.68 2.53
N PRO A 216 -6.84 65.04 2.87
CA PRO A 216 -7.15 64.05 3.94
C PRO A 216 -7.96 62.82 3.39
N THR A 217 -8.34 61.76 4.12
CA THR A 217 -9.47 61.76 5.07
C THR A 217 -9.71 60.32 5.59
N ALA A 218 -9.86 60.22 6.92
CA ALA A 218 -10.50 59.18 7.75
C ALA A 218 -9.90 57.75 7.70
N SER A 219 -9.25 57.27 8.79
CA SER A 219 -9.89 56.69 10.00
C SER A 219 -11.01 55.71 9.67
N GLU A 220 -11.14 54.51 10.22
CA GLU A 220 -10.52 53.82 11.34
C GLU A 220 -11.43 52.61 11.56
N ALA A 221 -10.89 51.40 11.53
CA ALA A 221 -11.39 50.22 12.24
C ALA A 221 -10.72 48.98 11.65
N ALA A 222 -9.59 48.63 12.24
CA ALA A 222 -9.14 47.26 12.27
C ALA A 222 -10.23 46.42 12.95
N SER A 223 -10.88 45.55 12.19
CA SER A 223 -11.51 44.35 12.72
C SER A 223 -10.97 43.18 11.92
N GLN A 224 -10.29 42.30 12.66
CA GLN A 224 -9.87 40.98 12.24
C GLN A 224 -11.11 40.21 11.75
N GLN A 225 -11.40 40.28 10.46
CA GLN A 225 -12.39 39.40 9.86
C GLN A 225 -11.73 38.07 9.53
N HIS A 226 -12.05 37.12 10.39
CA HIS A 226 -12.03 35.68 10.14
C HIS A 226 -12.43 35.40 8.67
N SER A 227 -11.53 34.82 7.90
CA SER A 227 -11.71 34.49 6.49
C SER A 227 -12.86 33.49 6.30
N GLN A 228 -14.06 34.02 6.07
CA GLN A 228 -15.21 33.21 5.67
C GLN A 228 -15.04 32.81 4.19
N PRO A 229 -15.23 31.54 3.80
CA PRO A 229 -15.09 31.13 2.41
C PRO A 229 -16.15 31.83 1.53
N PRO A 230 -15.81 32.28 0.32
CA PRO A 230 -16.73 32.95 -0.58
C PRO A 230 -17.90 32.01 -0.93
N GLN A 231 -19.11 32.41 -0.55
CA GLN A 231 -20.36 31.70 -0.86
C GLN A 231 -20.61 31.72 -2.38
N PRO A 232 -21.14 30.63 -2.97
CA PRO A 232 -21.38 30.55 -4.41
C PRO A 232 -22.53 31.48 -4.81
N SER A 233 -22.23 32.44 -5.69
CA SER A 233 -23.22 33.33 -6.32
C SER A 233 -24.37 32.50 -6.93
N GLY A 234 -25.61 32.79 -6.54
CA GLY A 234 -26.83 32.02 -6.81
C GLY A 234 -27.31 31.96 -8.27
N ASN A 235 -26.43 32.04 -9.26
CA ASN A 235 -26.80 32.16 -10.67
C ASN A 235 -26.73 30.84 -11.46
N GLY A 236 -26.67 29.67 -10.80
CA GLY A 236 -26.69 28.37 -11.49
C GLY A 236 -25.53 28.17 -12.48
N ARG A 237 -24.50 29.03 -12.44
CA ARG A 237 -23.28 28.95 -13.26
C ARG A 237 -22.07 28.62 -12.38
N PRO A 238 -21.20 27.68 -12.79
CA PRO A 238 -19.98 27.38 -12.04
C PRO A 238 -19.06 28.61 -11.95
N PRO A 239 -18.33 28.78 -10.83
CA PRO A 239 -17.29 29.79 -10.70
C PRO A 239 -16.21 29.64 -11.77
N ALA A 240 -15.70 30.76 -12.28
CA ALA A 240 -14.56 30.76 -13.19
C ALA A 240 -13.27 30.51 -12.40
N VAL A 241 -12.67 29.33 -12.59
CA VAL A 241 -11.43 28.94 -11.89
C VAL A 241 -10.22 29.33 -12.71
N GLN A 242 -9.29 30.05 -12.08
CA GLN A 242 -8.00 30.37 -12.68
C GLN A 242 -7.00 29.23 -12.47
N CYS A 243 -6.22 28.90 -13.49
CA CYS A 243 -5.20 27.86 -13.41
C CYS A 243 -3.97 28.40 -12.65
N SER A 244 -3.82 28.06 -11.37
CA SER A 244 -2.63 28.42 -10.60
C SER A 244 -1.39 27.65 -11.07
N ASN A 245 -0.20 28.24 -10.89
CA ASN A 245 1.10 27.63 -11.18
C ASN A 245 1.78 27.24 -9.87
N MET A 246 1.38 26.10 -9.31
CA MET A 246 1.92 25.61 -8.04
C MET A 246 3.04 24.60 -8.28
N ASN A 247 4.10 24.71 -7.47
CA ASN A 247 5.32 23.92 -7.65
C ASN A 247 5.57 22.93 -6.53
N THR A 248 4.73 22.92 -5.49
CA THR A 248 4.84 22.01 -4.35
C THR A 248 3.55 21.22 -4.16
N VAL A 249 3.66 20.00 -3.64
CA VAL A 249 2.52 19.13 -3.35
C VAL A 249 1.66 19.74 -2.24
N THR A 250 2.29 20.41 -1.27
CA THR A 250 1.59 21.12 -0.19
C THR A 250 0.67 22.23 -0.71
N GLU A 251 1.13 23.05 -1.66
CA GLU A 251 0.30 24.09 -2.28
C GLU A 251 -0.87 23.48 -3.06
N ILE A 252 -0.58 22.44 -3.85
CA ILE A 252 -1.58 21.71 -4.64
C ILE A 252 -2.66 21.12 -3.73
N TRP A 253 -2.27 20.50 -2.61
CA TRP A 253 -3.21 19.95 -1.64
C TRP A 253 -4.02 21.04 -0.93
N ARG A 254 -3.38 22.16 -0.57
CA ARG A 254 -4.07 23.31 0.03
C ARG A 254 -5.13 23.89 -0.93
N GLU A 255 -4.80 24.01 -2.21
CA GLU A 255 -5.73 24.41 -3.27
C GLU A 255 -6.96 23.48 -3.32
N TYR A 256 -6.73 22.17 -3.12
CA TYR A 256 -7.79 21.19 -3.14
C TYR A 256 -8.77 21.35 -1.98
N ARG A 257 -8.26 21.50 -0.75
CA ARG A 257 -9.05 21.52 0.49
C ARG A 257 -9.63 22.89 0.84
N TYR A 258 -8.84 23.95 0.65
CA TYR A 258 -9.16 25.30 1.13
C TYR A 258 -9.34 26.30 -0.01
N GLY A 259 -8.91 25.95 -1.23
CA GLY A 259 -8.81 26.88 -2.34
C GLY A 259 -7.50 27.65 -2.34
N ALA A 260 -7.26 28.42 -3.40
CA ALA A 260 -6.09 29.26 -3.56
C ALA A 260 -6.36 30.39 -4.55
N ASP A 261 -5.66 31.52 -4.42
CA ASP A 261 -5.71 32.66 -5.35
C ASP A 261 -7.14 33.20 -5.60
N GLY A 262 -7.99 33.16 -4.58
CA GLY A 262 -9.40 33.57 -4.69
C GLY A 262 -10.32 32.53 -5.35
N ASN A 263 -9.78 31.39 -5.79
CA ASN A 263 -10.59 30.25 -6.22
C ASN A 263 -11.16 29.50 -5.00
N PRO A 264 -12.40 28.99 -5.09
CA PRO A 264 -12.93 28.11 -4.06
C PRO A 264 -12.19 26.76 -4.04
N ALA A 265 -12.32 26.03 -2.94
CA ALA A 265 -11.75 24.69 -2.80
C ALA A 265 -12.20 23.78 -3.95
N ILE A 266 -11.25 23.09 -4.58
CA ILE A 266 -11.53 22.17 -5.70
C ILE A 266 -12.44 21.03 -5.24
N GLU A 267 -12.30 20.57 -4.00
CA GLU A 267 -13.18 19.56 -3.40
C GLU A 267 -14.65 20.00 -3.42
N LEU A 268 -14.92 21.26 -3.06
CA LEU A 268 -16.26 21.83 -3.06
C LEU A 268 -16.80 22.00 -4.49
N LEU A 269 -15.95 22.42 -5.43
CA LEU A 269 -16.31 22.54 -6.84
C LEU A 269 -16.69 21.19 -7.46
N ASP A 270 -15.91 20.14 -7.18
CA ASP A 270 -16.21 18.79 -7.65
C ASP A 270 -17.51 18.25 -7.03
N ALA A 271 -17.75 18.51 -5.75
CA ALA A 271 -18.99 18.10 -5.06
C ALA A 271 -20.23 18.81 -5.61
N GLN A 272 -20.15 20.12 -5.83
CA GLN A 272 -21.32 20.93 -6.23
C GLN A 272 -21.58 20.89 -7.73
N TRP A 273 -20.54 20.86 -8.58
CA TRP A 273 -20.67 21.04 -10.03
C TRP A 273 -20.14 19.85 -10.85
N GLY A 274 -19.35 18.95 -10.26
CA GLY A 274 -18.79 17.79 -10.96
C GLY A 274 -17.93 18.17 -12.16
N SER A 275 -18.26 17.70 -13.36
CA SER A 275 -17.54 18.06 -14.58
C SER A 275 -17.92 19.45 -15.13
N LYS A 276 -19.06 20.02 -14.72
CA LYS A 276 -19.62 21.26 -15.30
C LYS A 276 -18.76 22.49 -15.03
N TRP A 277 -17.99 22.53 -13.93
CA TRP A 277 -17.09 23.64 -13.63
C TRP A 277 -15.81 23.66 -14.49
N ARG A 278 -15.60 22.64 -15.33
CA ARG A 278 -14.42 22.50 -16.20
C ARG A 278 -14.81 22.46 -17.69
N PRO A 279 -15.46 23.51 -18.24
CA PRO A 279 -15.84 23.52 -19.66
C PRO A 279 -14.60 23.61 -20.57
N GLU A 280 -13.61 24.40 -20.17
CA GLU A 280 -12.43 24.66 -20.99
C GLU A 280 -11.45 23.47 -21.03
N PRO A 281 -10.89 23.14 -22.21
CA PRO A 281 -9.88 22.08 -22.34
C PRO A 281 -8.63 22.31 -21.47
N LYS A 282 -8.24 23.58 -21.29
CA LYS A 282 -7.10 23.98 -20.46
C LYS A 282 -7.33 23.59 -19.01
N ILE A 283 -8.48 23.96 -18.45
CA ILE A 283 -8.86 23.63 -17.06
C ILE A 283 -9.01 22.11 -16.89
N ARG A 284 -9.57 21.40 -17.87
CA ARG A 284 -9.66 19.92 -17.83
C ARG A 284 -8.30 19.25 -17.73
N THR A 285 -7.34 19.69 -18.55
CA THR A 285 -5.97 19.16 -18.54
C THR A 285 -5.26 19.49 -17.24
N TRP A 286 -5.38 20.74 -16.79
CA TRP A 286 -4.84 21.24 -15.54
C TRP A 286 -5.35 20.45 -14.33
N TYR A 287 -6.66 20.20 -14.25
CA TYR A 287 -7.28 19.39 -13.20
C TYR A 287 -6.83 17.93 -13.29
N SER A 288 -6.84 17.32 -14.47
CA SER A 288 -6.52 15.90 -14.63
C SER A 288 -5.10 15.57 -14.17
N ARG A 289 -4.17 16.49 -14.40
CA ARG A 289 -2.78 16.41 -13.93
C ARG A 289 -2.67 16.46 -12.41
N ARG A 290 -3.38 17.39 -11.77
CA ARG A 290 -3.38 17.55 -10.31
C ARG A 290 -4.18 16.47 -9.58
N LYS A 291 -5.23 15.94 -10.22
CA LYS A 291 -6.07 14.89 -9.66
C LYS A 291 -5.28 13.67 -9.21
N LEU A 292 -4.20 13.34 -9.92
CA LEU A 292 -3.32 12.23 -9.57
C LEU A 292 -2.67 12.41 -8.19
N ILE A 293 -2.31 13.64 -7.86
CA ILE A 293 -1.71 14.00 -6.57
C ILE A 293 -2.79 13.92 -5.48
N TYR A 294 -3.98 14.48 -5.72
CA TYR A 294 -5.10 14.42 -4.77
C TYR A 294 -5.53 12.99 -4.48
N ASP A 295 -5.71 12.19 -5.53
CA ASP A 295 -6.11 10.78 -5.44
C ASP A 295 -5.08 10.02 -4.59
N LYS A 296 -3.77 10.26 -4.79
CA LYS A 296 -2.72 9.58 -4.02
C LYS A 296 -2.67 10.01 -2.54
N ILE A 297 -2.86 11.29 -2.25
CA ILE A 297 -2.92 11.76 -0.85
C ILE A 297 -4.15 11.14 -0.15
N LYS A 298 -5.30 11.10 -0.84
CA LYS A 298 -6.52 10.46 -0.30
C LYS A 298 -6.35 8.97 -0.05
N GLU A 299 -5.63 8.27 -0.93
CA GLU A 299 -5.28 6.86 -0.75
C GLU A 299 -4.46 6.65 0.54
N LEU A 300 -3.37 7.43 0.71
CA LEU A 300 -2.55 7.36 1.92
C LEU A 300 -3.34 7.69 3.21
N MET A 301 -4.26 8.66 3.13
CA MET A 301 -5.15 8.96 4.26
C MET A 301 -6.14 7.82 4.55
N ALA A 302 -6.61 7.11 3.53
CA ALA A 302 -7.45 5.94 3.70
C ALA A 302 -6.68 4.77 4.33
N ASP A 303 -5.37 4.69 4.10
CA ASP A 303 -4.45 3.76 4.77
C ASP A 303 -4.14 4.15 6.23
N GLY A 304 -4.71 5.26 6.71
CA GLY A 304 -4.59 5.72 8.10
C GLY A 304 -3.47 6.72 8.35
N LEU A 305 -2.82 7.26 7.31
CA LEU A 305 -1.86 8.35 7.49
C LEU A 305 -2.57 9.68 7.76
N ASP A 306 -1.98 10.48 8.64
CA ASP A 306 -2.39 11.87 8.84
C ASP A 306 -2.17 12.71 7.58
N GLU A 307 -3.00 13.75 7.39
CA GLU A 307 -2.99 14.63 6.22
C GLU A 307 -1.60 15.24 5.97
N ALA A 308 -0.94 15.77 7.00
CA ALA A 308 0.38 16.39 6.85
C ALA A 308 1.47 15.36 6.53
N THR A 309 1.29 14.12 6.99
CA THR A 309 2.22 13.02 6.73
C THR A 309 2.04 12.48 5.32
N ALA A 310 0.80 12.30 4.86
CA ALA A 310 0.48 11.89 3.50
C ALA A 310 1.02 12.90 2.45
N VAL A 311 0.87 14.20 2.71
CA VAL A 311 1.43 15.25 1.83
C VAL A 311 2.96 15.17 1.76
N ARG A 312 3.63 15.02 2.92
CA ARG A 312 5.09 14.86 2.97
C ARG A 312 5.57 13.61 2.25
N GLU A 313 4.83 12.50 2.36
CA GLU A 313 5.16 11.26 1.69
C GLU A 313 5.10 11.42 0.15
N VAL A 314 4.04 12.06 -0.36
CA VAL A 314 3.92 12.33 -1.80
C VAL A 314 4.98 13.31 -2.31
N GLU A 315 5.37 14.33 -1.51
CA GLU A 315 6.51 15.20 -1.85
C GLU A 315 7.84 14.42 -1.79
N SER A 316 8.00 13.49 -0.85
CA SER A 316 9.18 12.61 -0.76
C SER A 316 9.34 11.73 -2.01
N MET A 317 8.24 11.19 -2.56
CA MET A 317 8.25 10.42 -3.82
C MET A 317 8.87 11.21 -4.97
N ARG A 318 8.70 12.53 -4.99
CA ARG A 318 9.27 13.42 -6.00
C ARG A 318 10.80 13.47 -5.95
N ARG A 319 11.42 13.24 -4.79
CA ARG A 319 12.88 13.26 -4.57
C ARG A 319 13.57 14.48 -5.18
N GLY A 320 12.97 15.67 -5.03
CA GLY A 320 13.48 16.93 -5.58
C GLY A 320 13.38 17.09 -7.11
N ARG A 321 12.74 16.16 -7.83
CA ARG A 321 12.54 16.25 -9.30
C ARG A 321 11.46 17.28 -9.67
N SER A 322 11.02 17.34 -10.93
CA SER A 322 9.93 18.26 -11.32
C SER A 322 8.55 17.72 -10.94
N MET A 323 7.56 18.60 -10.76
CA MET A 323 6.17 18.19 -10.50
C MET A 323 5.60 17.32 -11.64
N ASN A 324 5.98 17.63 -12.89
CA ASN A 324 5.57 16.83 -14.06
C ASN A 324 6.15 15.41 -14.02
N TRP A 325 7.35 15.23 -13.44
CA TRP A 325 7.91 13.91 -13.21
C TRP A 325 7.05 13.11 -12.22
N LEU A 326 6.66 13.73 -11.10
CA LEU A 326 5.76 13.10 -10.12
C LEU A 326 4.41 12.72 -10.76
N MET A 327 3.82 13.61 -11.56
CA MET A 327 2.56 13.30 -12.27
C MET A 327 2.69 12.06 -13.18
N ARG A 328 3.82 11.92 -13.90
CA ARG A 328 4.06 10.74 -14.75
C ARG A 328 4.26 9.48 -13.92
N LEU A 329 5.04 9.58 -12.84
CA LEU A 329 5.23 8.47 -11.90
C LEU A 329 3.88 7.93 -11.40
N LEU A 330 3.00 8.81 -10.92
CA LEU A 330 1.68 8.42 -10.42
C LEU A 330 0.74 7.88 -11.53
N GLN A 331 0.89 8.34 -12.77
CA GLN A 331 0.13 7.78 -13.90
C GLN A 331 0.58 6.36 -14.24
N ASP A 332 1.89 6.11 -14.23
CA ASP A 332 2.45 4.81 -14.54
C ASP A 332 2.11 3.81 -13.42
N ASP A 333 2.22 4.21 -12.15
CA ASP A 333 1.77 3.42 -10.98
C ASP A 333 0.29 3.01 -11.07
N ARG A 334 -0.59 3.96 -11.42
CA ARG A 334 -2.02 3.68 -11.62
C ARG A 334 -2.25 2.74 -12.81
N ARG A 335 -1.45 2.87 -13.87
CA ARG A 335 -1.54 1.99 -15.06
C ARG A 335 -1.10 0.58 -14.72
N GLU A 336 -0.01 0.43 -13.97
CA GLU A 336 0.52 -0.83 -13.50
C GLU A 336 -0.48 -1.52 -12.57
N THR A 337 -1.00 -0.80 -11.57
CA THR A 337 -2.07 -1.31 -10.70
C THR A 337 -3.29 -1.77 -11.50
N LYS A 338 -3.75 -0.99 -12.48
CA LYS A 338 -4.86 -1.42 -13.34
C LYS A 338 -4.51 -2.67 -14.16
N ALA A 339 -3.26 -2.79 -14.61
CA ALA A 339 -2.78 -3.95 -15.36
C ALA A 339 -2.73 -5.21 -14.48
N THR A 340 -2.24 -5.11 -13.24
CA THR A 340 -2.20 -6.24 -12.30
C THR A 340 -3.60 -6.69 -11.92
N TRP A 341 -4.52 -5.77 -11.66
CA TRP A 341 -5.92 -6.09 -11.38
C TRP A 341 -6.61 -6.77 -12.58
N LYS A 342 -6.34 -6.30 -13.80
CA LYS A 342 -6.87 -6.91 -15.02
C LYS A 342 -6.29 -8.32 -15.23
N ALA A 343 -4.99 -8.50 -15.00
CA ALA A 343 -4.33 -9.80 -15.10
C ALA A 343 -4.87 -10.79 -14.06
N ALA A 344 -5.06 -10.34 -12.81
CA ALA A 344 -5.66 -11.13 -11.75
C ALA A 344 -7.11 -11.52 -12.07
N ALA A 345 -7.91 -10.60 -12.60
CA ALA A 345 -9.28 -10.89 -13.05
C ALA A 345 -9.30 -11.92 -14.20
N ALA A 346 -8.40 -11.80 -15.18
CA ALA A 346 -8.28 -12.75 -16.27
C ALA A 346 -7.87 -14.14 -15.76
N ALA A 347 -6.88 -14.21 -14.85
CA ALA A 347 -6.46 -15.45 -14.21
C ALA A 347 -7.60 -16.11 -13.42
N ALA A 348 -8.39 -15.32 -12.69
CA ALA A 348 -9.57 -15.81 -11.97
C ALA A 348 -10.64 -16.38 -12.92
N THR A 349 -10.87 -15.75 -14.08
CA THR A 349 -11.79 -16.29 -15.09
C THR A 349 -11.26 -17.57 -15.74
N ALA A 350 -9.96 -17.65 -16.02
CA ALA A 350 -9.32 -18.85 -16.57
C ALA A 350 -9.39 -20.03 -15.58
N ALA A 351 -9.15 -19.79 -14.28
CA ALA A 351 -9.27 -20.80 -13.23
C ALA A 351 -10.70 -21.33 -13.11
N LYS A 352 -11.71 -20.46 -13.17
CA LYS A 352 -13.13 -20.87 -13.17
C LYS A 352 -13.47 -21.74 -14.38
N GLN A 353 -12.92 -21.44 -15.56
CA GLN A 353 -13.14 -22.23 -16.76
C GLN A 353 -12.43 -23.59 -16.70
N ALA A 354 -11.20 -23.64 -16.18
CA ALA A 354 -10.47 -24.90 -15.97
C ALA A 354 -11.21 -25.83 -15.00
N ASN A 355 -11.72 -25.31 -13.88
CA ASN A 355 -12.53 -26.09 -12.94
C ASN A 355 -13.84 -26.61 -13.56
N LYS A 356 -14.45 -25.84 -14.47
CA LYS A 356 -15.65 -26.29 -15.21
C LYS A 356 -15.36 -27.45 -16.15
N ILE A 357 -14.18 -27.47 -16.79
CA ILE A 357 -13.77 -28.53 -17.72
C ILE A 357 -13.28 -29.78 -16.96
N GLY A 358 -12.53 -29.60 -15.87
CA GLY A 358 -12.04 -30.70 -15.03
C GLY A 358 -13.14 -31.41 -14.21
N ALA A 359 -14.32 -30.80 -14.07
CA ALA A 359 -15.48 -31.41 -13.42
C ALA A 359 -16.42 -32.16 -14.38
N ALA A 360 -16.10 -32.26 -15.67
CA ALA A 360 -16.81 -33.17 -16.55
C ALA A 360 -16.44 -34.61 -16.16
N PRO A 361 -17.39 -35.43 -15.66
CA PRO A 361 -17.08 -36.79 -15.26
C PRO A 361 -16.58 -37.54 -16.48
N SER A 362 -15.40 -38.15 -16.33
CA SER A 362 -14.83 -39.10 -17.27
C SER A 362 -15.77 -40.33 -17.32
N ALA A 363 -16.87 -40.18 -18.04
CA ALA A 363 -17.85 -41.22 -18.36
C ALA A 363 -17.59 -41.67 -19.80
N ILE A 364 -16.35 -42.09 -20.07
CA ILE A 364 -16.06 -42.90 -21.25
C ILE A 364 -15.69 -44.27 -20.71
N GLY A 365 -16.65 -45.18 -20.86
CA GLY A 365 -16.55 -46.55 -20.42
C GLY A 365 -15.28 -47.21 -20.92
N ALA A 366 -14.59 -47.85 -19.99
CA ALA A 366 -13.74 -48.97 -20.28
C ALA A 366 -14.60 -50.07 -20.93
N VAL A 367 -14.75 -50.03 -22.25
CA VAL A 367 -15.18 -51.20 -23.02
C VAL A 367 -13.98 -52.15 -23.05
N ILE A 368 -14.02 -53.08 -22.11
CA ILE A 368 -13.22 -54.29 -22.08
C ILE A 368 -13.44 -55.00 -23.41
N SER A 369 -12.39 -55.10 -24.23
CA SER A 369 -12.39 -55.93 -25.44
C SER A 369 -11.61 -57.22 -25.13
N PRO A 370 -12.28 -58.40 -25.08
CA PRO A 370 -11.61 -59.67 -24.87
C PRO A 370 -11.26 -60.33 -26.20
N GLY A 371 -10.07 -60.93 -26.28
CA GLY A 371 -9.80 -62.01 -27.23
C GLY A 371 -8.71 -61.72 -28.27
N ALA A 372 -7.50 -62.16 -27.97
CA ALA A 372 -6.59 -62.67 -28.99
C ALA A 372 -6.06 -64.02 -28.49
N PHE A 373 -6.74 -65.07 -28.97
CA PHE A 373 -6.31 -66.47 -28.92
C PHE A 373 -5.18 -66.62 -29.95
N GLU A 374 -3.96 -66.93 -29.54
CA GLU A 374 -2.89 -67.33 -30.46
C GLU A 374 -2.58 -68.81 -30.24
N TYR A 375 -2.92 -69.59 -31.26
CA TYR A 375 -2.92 -71.04 -31.32
C TYR A 375 -1.52 -71.56 -31.68
N GLN A 376 -1.02 -72.53 -30.92
CA GLN A 376 0.15 -73.33 -31.28
C GLN A 376 -0.10 -74.15 -32.56
N ARG A 377 0.91 -74.22 -33.44
CA ARG A 377 1.25 -75.46 -34.16
C ARG A 377 2.71 -75.52 -34.55
#